data_AF-A0A2V9P098-F1
#
_entry.id   AF-A0A2V9P098-F1
#
_cell.length_a   1.000
_cell.length_b   1.000
_cell.length_c   1.000
_cell.angle_alpha   90.00
_cell.angle_beta   90.00
_cell.angle_gamma   90.00
#
_symmetry.space_group_name_H-M   'P 1'
#
loop_
_entity.id
_entity.type
_entity.pdbx_description
1 polymer ?
#
loop_
_entity_poly.entity_id
_entity_poly.type
_entity_poly.pdbx_seq_one_letter_code
_entity_poly.pdbx_strand_id
1 'polypeptide(L)'
;MSVDGYEVVKPKVSIRMYWVEIALLAASLATPVVVYAVWGTGGKLGRSGSVMVFFAALAEFTTLNRLNRKHLLNAARVRAGEAPWNFSTPSRLVGWVSLIAALVGTLVWGYGDLL
;
A
#
# COMPACT_ATOMS: atom_id res chain seq x y z
N MET A 1 -37.68 -8.26 9.70
CA MET A 1 -36.28 -8.54 10.08
C MET A 1 -35.54 -7.22 10.09
N SER A 2 -35.35 -6.64 11.28
CA SER A 2 -34.56 -5.42 11.44
C SER A 2 -33.11 -5.76 11.16
N VAL A 3 -32.57 -5.06 10.19
CA VAL A 3 -31.19 -5.18 9.80
C VAL A 3 -30.38 -4.33 10.78
N ASP A 4 -29.65 -5.02 11.68
CA ASP A 4 -28.83 -4.40 12.73
C ASP A 4 -27.91 -3.33 12.16
N GLY A 5 -27.86 -2.20 12.87
CA GLY A 5 -27.31 -0.91 12.46
C GLY A 5 -26.00 -1.00 11.70
N TYR A 6 -26.07 -0.76 10.39
CA TYR A 6 -24.90 -0.37 9.62
C TYR A 6 -24.64 1.12 9.86
N GLU A 7 -23.39 1.51 10.12
CA GLU A 7 -23.02 2.92 10.10
C GLU A 7 -23.31 3.49 8.70
N VAL A 8 -24.41 4.25 8.57
CA VAL A 8 -24.88 4.92 7.34
C VAL A 8 -23.92 6.06 6.92
N VAL A 9 -22.95 6.39 7.78
CA VAL A 9 -22.02 7.49 7.55
C VAL A 9 -21.00 7.08 6.48
N LYS A 10 -21.18 7.61 5.27
CA LYS A 10 -20.17 7.57 4.20
C LYS A 10 -18.87 8.16 4.77
N PRO A 11 -17.80 7.37 4.98
CA PRO A 11 -16.57 7.92 5.53
C PRO A 11 -16.04 8.96 4.55
N LYS A 12 -15.77 10.18 5.05
CA LYS A 12 -15.13 11.23 4.26
C LYS A 12 -13.71 10.75 3.91
N VAL A 13 -13.53 10.28 2.69
CA VAL A 13 -12.25 9.74 2.21
C VAL A 13 -11.30 10.91 1.97
N SER A 14 -10.52 11.28 2.98
CA SER A 14 -9.42 12.23 2.84
C SER A 14 -8.14 11.50 2.43
N ILE A 15 -7.23 12.17 1.72
CA ILE A 15 -5.89 11.63 1.44
C ILE A 15 -5.11 11.34 2.72
N ARG A 16 -5.41 12.08 3.80
CA ARG A 16 -4.89 11.81 5.14
C ARG A 16 -5.26 10.43 5.66
N MET A 17 -6.28 9.77 5.11
CA MET A 17 -6.63 8.41 5.49
C MET A 17 -5.59 7.39 5.01
N TYR A 18 -4.81 7.72 3.96
CA TYR A 18 -3.78 6.87 3.35
C TYR A 18 -2.36 7.18 3.86
N TRP A 19 -2.24 7.90 4.99
CA TRP A 19 -0.95 8.38 5.48
C TRP A 19 0.02 7.24 5.82
N VAL A 20 -0.48 6.11 6.32
CA VAL A 20 0.34 4.93 6.65
C VAL A 20 0.90 4.32 5.38
N GLU A 21 0.05 4.12 4.38
CA GLU A 21 0.42 3.58 3.07
C GLU A 21 1.46 4.48 2.38
N ILE A 22 1.25 5.80 2.41
CA ILE A 22 2.18 6.79 1.87
C ILE A 22 3.51 6.76 2.63
N ALA A 23 3.48 6.69 3.97
CA ALA A 23 4.68 6.61 4.79
C ALA A 23 5.49 5.33 4.52
N LEU A 24 4.81 4.19 4.36
CA LEU A 24 5.43 2.92 4.00
C LEU A 24 6.06 2.96 2.61
N LEU A 25 5.37 3.52 1.62
CA LEU A 25 5.91 3.70 0.27
C LEU A 25 7.11 4.67 0.26
N ALA A 26 7.02 5.77 1.01
CA ALA A 26 8.13 6.70 1.16
C ALA A 26 9.34 6.02 1.82
N ALA A 27 9.13 5.22 2.87
CA ALA A 27 10.19 4.42 3.49
C ALA A 27 10.78 3.39 2.53
N SER A 28 9.95 2.71 1.75
CA SER A 28 10.37 1.77 0.71
C SER A 28 11.35 2.43 -0.28
N LEU A 29 10.96 3.57 -0.86
CA LEU A 29 11.79 4.30 -1.83
C LEU A 29 13.03 4.95 -1.19
N ALA A 30 12.93 5.42 0.05
CA ALA A 30 14.04 6.06 0.75
C ALA A 30 15.12 5.06 1.18
N THR A 31 14.75 3.80 1.44
CA THR A 31 15.68 2.78 1.95
C THR A 31 16.95 2.62 1.10
N PRO A 32 16.88 2.34 -0.22
CA PRO A 32 18.08 2.20 -1.04
C PRO A 32 18.86 3.51 -1.16
N VAL A 33 18.18 4.67 -1.19
CA VAL A 33 18.82 5.99 -1.27
C VAL A 33 19.63 6.29 -0.02
N VAL A 34 19.07 6.03 1.16
CA VAL A 34 19.75 6.22 2.45
C VAL A 34 20.91 5.23 2.59
N VAL A 35 20.71 3.98 2.20
CA VAL A 35 21.78 2.98 2.27
C VAL A 35 22.95 3.35 1.36
N TYR A 36 22.66 3.79 0.14
CA TYR A 36 23.67 4.28 -0.79
C TYR A 36 24.44 5.50 -0.22
N ALA A 37 23.73 6.47 0.35
CA ALA A 37 24.34 7.68 0.90
C ALA A 37 25.27 7.40 2.10
N VAL A 38 24.95 6.40 2.92
CA VAL A 38 25.70 6.10 4.16
C VAL A 38 26.81 5.07 3.93
N TRP A 39 26.57 4.04 3.10
CA TRP A 39 27.49 2.91 2.92
C TRP A 39 28.02 2.73 1.50
N GLY A 40 27.56 3.51 0.52
CA GLY A 40 27.96 3.37 -0.88
C GLY A 40 27.34 2.15 -1.55
N THR A 41 28.08 1.52 -2.45
CA THR A 41 27.64 0.35 -3.24
C THR A 41 28.03 -0.99 -2.60
N GLY A 42 27.74 -2.11 -3.28
CA GLY A 42 28.03 -3.47 -2.81
C GLY A 42 26.97 -4.09 -1.90
N GLY A 43 27.39 -5.09 -1.12
CA GLY A 43 26.51 -6.04 -0.41
C GLY A 43 25.41 -5.43 0.48
N LYS A 44 25.63 -4.23 1.04
CA LYS A 44 24.64 -3.54 1.86
C LYS A 44 23.53 -2.93 1.01
N LEU A 45 23.86 -2.42 -0.17
CA LEU A 45 22.90 -1.89 -1.13
C LEU A 45 22.01 -3.00 -1.69
N GLY A 46 22.56 -4.17 -2.02
CA GLY A 46 21.77 -5.34 -2.39
C GLY A 46 20.75 -5.72 -1.31
N ARG A 47 21.18 -5.81 -0.04
CA ARG A 47 20.27 -6.10 1.09
C ARG A 47 19.20 -5.04 1.31
N SER A 48 19.44 -3.79 0.92
CA SER A 48 18.42 -2.72 1.02
C SER A 48 17.21 -2.97 0.12
N GLY A 49 17.38 -3.70 -0.98
CA GLY A 49 16.30 -4.09 -1.88
C GLY A 49 15.25 -4.98 -1.20
N SER A 50 15.64 -5.91 -0.33
CA SER A 50 14.68 -6.76 0.39
C SER A 50 13.84 -5.95 1.39
N VAL A 51 14.44 -4.95 2.03
CA VAL A 51 13.74 -4.01 2.93
C VAL A 51 12.78 -3.10 2.14
N MET A 52 13.20 -2.63 0.96
CA MET A 52 12.33 -1.90 0.04
C MET A 52 11.11 -2.73 -0.36
N VAL A 53 11.30 -4.00 -0.75
CA VAL A 53 10.21 -4.94 -1.08
C VAL A 53 9.30 -5.17 0.12
N PHE A 54 9.86 -5.36 1.32
CA PHE A 54 9.09 -5.57 2.54
C PHE A 54 8.12 -4.41 2.81
N PHE A 55 8.60 -3.16 2.75
CA PHE A 55 7.75 -2.00 2.97
C PHE A 55 6.70 -1.82 1.86
N ALA A 56 7.05 -2.07 0.61
CA ALA A 56 6.11 -2.02 -0.51
C ALA A 56 4.99 -3.07 -0.33
N ALA A 57 5.33 -4.29 0.07
CA ALA A 57 4.37 -5.35 0.34
C ALA A 57 3.46 -5.01 1.54
N LEU A 58 4.01 -4.40 2.59
CA LEU A 58 3.21 -3.96 3.74
C LEU A 58 2.22 -2.85 3.38
N ALA A 59 2.63 -1.89 2.53
CA ALA A 59 1.75 -0.86 1.99
C ALA A 59 0.61 -1.46 1.14
N GLU A 60 0.92 -2.49 0.36
CA GLU A 60 -0.10 -3.19 -0.43
C GLU A 60 -1.08 -3.96 0.46
N PHE A 61 -0.58 -4.69 1.45
CA PHE A 61 -1.42 -5.48 2.35
C PHE A 61 -2.40 -4.60 3.14
N THR A 62 -1.93 -3.45 3.63
CA THR A 62 -2.78 -2.47 4.32
C THR A 62 -3.87 -1.92 3.39
N THR A 63 -3.55 -1.65 2.13
CA THR A 63 -4.51 -1.21 1.11
C THR A 63 -5.55 -2.29 0.80
N LEU A 64 -5.12 -3.55 0.61
CA LEU A 64 -5.99 -4.69 0.36
C LEU A 64 -6.97 -4.93 1.52
N ASN A 65 -6.51 -4.82 2.77
CA ASN A 65 -7.37 -4.98 3.95
C ASN A 65 -8.51 -3.92 3.96
N ARG A 66 -8.21 -2.68 3.58
CA ARG A 66 -9.23 -1.62 3.46
C ARG A 66 -10.20 -1.88 2.31
N LEU A 67 -9.70 -2.35 1.16
CA LEU A 67 -10.55 -2.72 0.03
C LEU A 67 -11.51 -3.85 0.44
N ASN A 68 -11.04 -4.87 1.15
CA ASN A 68 -11.87 -5.96 1.67
C ASN A 68 -12.96 -5.45 2.61
N ARG A 69 -12.62 -4.58 3.57
CA ARG A 69 -13.62 -3.94 4.44
C ARG A 69 -14.67 -3.19 3.62
N LYS A 70 -14.25 -2.47 2.58
CA LYS A 70 -15.18 -1.76 1.69
C LYS A 70 -16.08 -2.70 0.89
N HIS A 71 -15.55 -3.82 0.40
CA HIS A 71 -16.35 -4.84 -0.28
C HIS A 71 -17.45 -5.41 0.63
N LEU A 72 -17.11 -5.72 1.88
CA LEU A 72 -18.08 -6.20 2.88
C LEU A 72 -19.15 -5.15 3.18
N LEU A 73 -18.77 -3.88 3.36
CA LEU A 73 -19.72 -2.79 3.57
C LEU A 73 -20.61 -2.55 2.35
N ASN A 74 -20.07 -2.60 1.13
CA ASN A 74 -20.86 -2.50 -0.10
C ASN A 74 -21.84 -3.68 -0.23
N ALA A 75 -21.45 -4.90 0.14
CA ALA A 75 -22.36 -6.05 0.15
C ALA A 75 -23.53 -5.86 1.13
N ALA A 76 -23.27 -5.33 2.33
CA ALA A 76 -24.31 -4.99 3.29
C ALA A 76 -25.27 -3.90 2.77
N ARG A 77 -24.74 -2.86 2.11
CA ARG A 77 -25.54 -1.79 1.49
C ARG A 77 -26.46 -2.31 0.38
N VAL A 78 -25.92 -3.14 -0.53
CA VAL A 78 -26.71 -3.75 -1.60
C VAL A 78 -27.83 -4.63 -1.03
N ARG A 79 -27.55 -5.38 0.04
CA ARG A 79 -28.58 -6.16 0.76
C ARG A 79 -29.68 -5.29 1.38
N ALA A 80 -29.35 -4.05 1.76
CA ALA A 80 -30.30 -3.07 2.27
C ALA A 80 -31.05 -2.28 1.18
N GLY A 81 -30.78 -2.54 -0.11
CA GLY A 81 -31.36 -1.79 -1.22
C GLY A 81 -30.69 -0.44 -1.50
N GLU A 82 -29.53 -0.16 -0.89
CA GLU A 82 -28.75 1.06 -1.12
C GLU A 82 -27.70 0.86 -2.23
N ALA A 83 -27.37 1.94 -2.94
CA ALA A 83 -26.29 1.92 -3.93
C ALA A 83 -24.89 1.71 -3.28
N PRO A 84 -23.99 0.93 -3.92
CA PRO A 84 -22.64 0.70 -3.44
C PRO A 84 -21.77 1.96 -3.58
N TRP A 85 -20.73 2.07 -2.74
CA TRP A 85 -19.76 3.14 -2.85
C TRP A 85 -18.70 2.82 -3.91
N ASN A 86 -18.43 3.79 -4.80
CA ASN A 86 -17.36 3.70 -5.81
C ASN A 86 -15.98 3.55 -5.19
N PHE A 87 -15.14 2.71 -5.79
CA PHE A 87 -13.71 2.60 -5.43
C PHE A 87 -12.98 3.93 -5.66
N SER A 88 -12.12 4.30 -4.71
CA SER A 88 -11.43 5.58 -4.76
C SER A 88 -10.17 5.45 -5.63
N THR A 89 -9.98 6.34 -6.59
CA THR A 89 -8.77 6.41 -7.43
C THR A 89 -7.44 6.32 -6.65
N PRO A 90 -7.29 6.96 -5.47
CA PRO A 90 -6.07 6.87 -4.67
C PRO A 90 -5.64 5.46 -4.30
N SER A 91 -6.57 4.54 -4.01
CA SER A 91 -6.21 3.17 -3.62
C SER A 91 -5.62 2.39 -4.79
N ARG A 92 -6.07 2.68 -6.02
CA ARG A 92 -5.46 2.09 -7.23
C ARG A 92 -4.05 2.63 -7.46
N LEU A 93 -3.83 3.91 -7.19
CA LEU A 93 -2.53 4.53 -7.36
C LEU A 93 -1.51 3.98 -6.34
N VAL A 94 -1.91 3.83 -5.08
CA VAL A 94 -1.08 3.17 -4.05
C VAL A 94 -0.68 1.76 -4.49
N GLY A 95 -1.61 0.99 -5.07
CA GLY A 95 -1.32 -0.36 -5.57
C GLY A 95 -0.36 -0.42 -6.77
N TRP A 96 -0.45 0.55 -7.68
CA TRP A 96 0.54 0.63 -8.77
C TRP A 96 1.92 1.04 -8.27
N VAL A 97 1.99 1.99 -7.33
CA VAL A 97 3.26 2.46 -6.77
C VAL A 97 3.92 1.37 -5.92
N SER A 98 3.15 0.62 -5.11
CA SER A 98 3.66 -0.51 -4.34
C SER A 98 4.23 -1.60 -5.26
N LEU A 99 3.55 -1.94 -6.36
CA LEU A 99 4.03 -2.90 -7.33
C LEU A 99 5.34 -2.44 -7.98
N ILE A 100 5.40 -1.19 -8.46
CA ILE A 100 6.62 -0.63 -9.06
C ILE A 100 7.77 -0.65 -8.04
N ALA A 101 7.51 -0.22 -6.80
CA ALA A 101 8.52 -0.22 -5.74
C ALA A 101 9.00 -1.64 -5.41
N ALA A 102 8.10 -2.64 -5.38
CA ALA A 102 8.49 -4.03 -5.16
C ALA A 102 9.33 -4.58 -6.32
N LEU A 103 8.99 -4.27 -7.57
CA LEU A 103 9.80 -4.68 -8.73
C LEU A 103 11.19 -4.05 -8.70
N VAL A 104 11.28 -2.74 -8.45
CA VAL A 104 12.57 -2.04 -8.30
C VAL A 104 13.37 -2.62 -7.14
N GLY A 105 12.74 -2.83 -5.97
CA GLY A 105 13.41 -3.42 -4.82
C GLY A 105 13.90 -4.84 -5.08
N THR A 106 13.18 -5.63 -5.87
CA THR A 106 13.60 -6.97 -6.29
C THR A 106 14.82 -6.90 -7.20
N LEU A 107 14.88 -5.92 -8.13
CA LEU A 107 16.05 -5.70 -8.97
C LEU A 107 17.26 -5.24 -8.14
N VAL A 108 17.06 -4.28 -7.23
CA VAL A 108 18.12 -3.84 -6.30
C VAL A 108 18.59 -5.01 -5.44
N TRP A 109 17.69 -5.89 -5.01
CA TRP A 109 18.06 -7.05 -4.21
C TRP A 109 18.86 -8.09 -5.00
N GLY A 110 18.44 -8.41 -6.22
CA GLY A 110 19.11 -9.39 -7.06
C GLY A 110 20.43 -8.92 -7.67
N TYR A 111 20.56 -7.62 -7.94
CA TYR A 111 21.68 -7.07 -8.71
C TYR A 111 22.48 -5.97 -7.97
N GLY A 112 22.08 -5.58 -6.76
CA GLY A 112 22.75 -4.52 -6.01
C GLY A 112 24.16 -4.88 -5.53
N ASP A 113 24.51 -6.16 -5.52
CA ASP A 113 25.86 -6.64 -5.19
C ASP A 113 26.83 -6.55 -6.38
N LEU A 114 26.31 -6.32 -7.60
CA LEU A 114 27.09 -6.16 -8.84
C LEU A 114 27.42 -4.68 -9.14
N LEU A 115 26.89 -3.75 -8.35
CA LEU A 115 27.13 -2.30 -8.39
C LEU A 115 28.06 -1.89 -7.24
#